data_AF-A0A315ZTP2-F1
#
_entry.id   AF-A0A315ZTP2-F1
#
_cell.length_a   1.000
_cell.length_b   1.000
_cell.length_c   1.000
_cell.angle_alpha   90.00
_cell.angle_beta   90.00
_cell.angle_gamma   90.00
#
_symmetry.space_group_name_H-M   'P 1'
#
loop_
_entity.id
_entity.type
_entity.pdbx_description
1 polymer ?
#
loop_
_entity_poly.entity_id
_entity_poly.type
_entity_poly.pdbx_seq_one_letter_code
_entity_poly.pdbx_strand_id
1 'polypeptide(L)'
;MIIIAVNLISAVLHCAAGMMLAEKARGTVAPMAILIGFMMISMFLDMPERYRILAQAWDCVPGNILTSGGPFGVRLFSIFGYYFTSWKMVPIIWLLISAAALLSGYRLYKNYQVAGR
;
A
#
# COMPACT_ATOMS: atom_id res chain seq x y z
N MET A 1 -21.11 -0.43 -2.40
CA MET A 1 -20.58 0.60 -1.48
C MET A 1 -19.23 0.20 -0.86
N ILE A 2 -19.14 -0.98 -0.24
CA ILE A 2 -17.91 -1.56 0.33
C ILE A 2 -16.72 -1.50 -0.66
N ILE A 3 -16.82 -2.10 -1.84
CA ILE A 3 -15.70 -2.13 -2.82
C ILE A 3 -15.20 -0.72 -3.20
N ILE A 4 -16.10 0.25 -3.34
CA ILE A 4 -15.75 1.64 -3.66
C ILE A 4 -14.92 2.27 -2.53
N ALA A 5 -15.29 2.05 -1.27
CA ALA A 5 -14.55 2.57 -0.12
C ALA A 5 -13.13 2.01 -0.06
N VAL A 6 -12.94 0.72 -0.34
CA VAL A 6 -11.60 0.11 -0.37
C VAL A 6 -10.76 0.60 -1.54
N ASN A 7 -11.37 0.82 -2.71
CA ASN A 7 -10.69 1.44 -3.84
C ASN A 7 -10.25 2.87 -3.52
N LEU A 8 -11.08 3.65 -2.82
CA LEU A 8 -10.73 5.01 -2.41
C LEU A 8 -9.54 5.01 -1.44
N ILE A 9 -9.53 4.11 -0.46
CA ILE A 9 -8.42 3.99 0.50
C ILE A 9 -7.14 3.53 -0.20
N SER A 10 -7.24 2.58 -1.14
CA SER A 10 -6.13 2.19 -2.01
C SER A 10 -5.57 3.37 -2.80
N ALA A 11 -6.44 4.20 -3.38
CA ALA A 11 -6.02 5.38 -4.13
C ALA A 11 -5.28 6.39 -3.24
N VAL A 12 -5.80 6.65 -2.03
CA VAL A 12 -5.14 7.52 -1.05
C VAL A 12 -3.75 7.00 -0.70
N LEU A 13 -3.59 5.68 -0.51
CA LEU A 13 -2.29 5.06 -0.26
C LEU A 13 -1.30 5.27 -1.41
N HIS A 14 -1.73 5.04 -2.66
CA HIS A 14 -0.88 5.26 -3.84
C HIS A 14 -0.48 6.72 -4.00
N CYS A 15 -1.42 7.66 -3.77
CA CYS A 15 -1.13 9.09 -3.80
C CYS A 15 -0.11 9.47 -2.71
N ALA A 16 -0.28 9.00 -1.48
CA ALA A 16 0.64 9.28 -0.38
C ALA A 16 2.04 8.72 -0.65
N ALA A 17 2.13 7.49 -1.15
CA ALA A 17 3.40 6.87 -1.53
C ALA A 17 4.08 7.61 -2.71
N GLY A 18 3.31 7.98 -3.73
CA GLY A 18 3.78 8.76 -4.87
C GLY A 18 4.31 10.13 -4.46
N MET A 19 3.61 10.85 -3.58
CA MET A 19 4.05 12.13 -3.05
C MET A 19 5.35 12.02 -2.25
N MET A 20 5.44 11.04 -1.34
CA MET A 20 6.67 10.81 -0.55
C MET A 20 7.87 10.50 -1.44
N LEU A 21 7.70 9.65 -2.46
CA LEU A 21 8.75 9.34 -3.43
C LEU A 21 9.11 10.57 -4.28
N ALA A 22 8.12 11.39 -4.67
CA ALA A 22 8.33 12.58 -5.48
C ALA A 22 9.14 13.64 -4.74
N GLU A 23 8.87 13.85 -3.44
CA GLU A 23 9.67 14.74 -2.60
C GLU A 23 11.12 14.24 -2.48
N LYS A 24 11.32 12.93 -2.32
CA LYS A 24 12.67 12.35 -2.20
C LYS A 24 13.45 12.42 -3.52
N ALA A 25 12.79 12.15 -4.64
CA ALA A 25 13.39 12.18 -5.97
C ALA A 25 13.49 13.60 -6.57
N ARG A 26 12.84 14.60 -5.96
CA ARG A 26 12.71 15.98 -6.47
C ARG A 26 12.17 16.06 -7.89
N GLY A 27 11.30 15.13 -8.26
CA GLY A 27 10.73 15.02 -9.61
C GLY A 27 9.62 13.98 -9.69
N THR A 28 8.84 14.02 -10.78
CA THR A 28 7.64 13.17 -10.96
C THR A 28 7.92 11.89 -11.73
N VAL A 29 9.02 11.81 -12.49
CA VAL A 29 9.34 10.68 -13.36
C VAL A 29 9.74 9.44 -12.56
N ALA A 30 10.62 9.57 -11.57
CA ALA A 30 11.08 8.44 -10.76
C ALA A 30 9.95 7.78 -9.92
N PRO A 31 9.08 8.54 -9.22
CA PRO A 31 7.93 7.95 -8.52
C PRO A 31 6.98 7.20 -9.45
N MET A 32 6.68 7.77 -10.62
CA MET A 32 5.80 7.14 -11.60
C MET A 32 6.42 5.84 -12.14
N ALA A 33 7.71 5.83 -12.46
CA ALA A 33 8.41 4.62 -12.89
C ALA A 33 8.39 3.52 -11.83
N ILE A 34 8.56 3.88 -10.55
CA ILE A 34 8.50 2.93 -9.43
C ILE A 34 7.08 2.37 -9.26
N LEU A 35 6.05 3.22 -9.25
CA LEU A 35 4.67 2.80 -9.07
C LEU A 35 4.20 1.91 -10.23
N ILE A 36 4.46 2.31 -11.47
CA ILE A 36 4.09 1.55 -12.67
C ILE A 36 4.88 0.24 -12.73
N GLY A 37 6.19 0.27 -12.46
CA GLY A 37 7.03 -0.93 -12.43
C GLY A 37 6.54 -1.93 -11.38
N PHE A 38 6.18 -1.44 -10.19
CA PHE A 38 5.61 -2.28 -9.13
C PHE A 38 4.25 -2.88 -9.53
N MET A 39 3.38 -2.10 -10.19
CA MET A 39 2.11 -2.59 -10.73
C MET A 39 2.32 -3.70 -11.76
N MET A 40 3.27 -3.52 -12.69
CA MET A 40 3.59 -4.55 -13.69
C MET A 40 4.09 -5.84 -13.03
N ILE A 41 5.02 -5.74 -12.09
CA ILE A 41 5.55 -6.92 -11.37
C ILE A 41 4.43 -7.65 -10.62
N SER A 42 3.53 -6.89 -9.99
CA SER A 42 2.38 -7.45 -9.25
C SER A 42 1.40 -8.22 -10.13
N MET A 43 1.38 -7.94 -11.45
CA MET A 43 0.49 -8.62 -12.40
C MET A 43 1.04 -9.98 -12.87
N PHE A 44 2.37 -10.16 -12.86
CA PHE A 44 3.02 -11.38 -13.37
C PHE A 44 3.47 -12.35 -12.28
N LEU A 45 3.56 -11.90 -11.02
CA LEU A 45 4.00 -12.73 -9.90
C LEU A 45 2.80 -13.28 -9.11
N ASP A 46 2.55 -14.57 -9.28
CA ASP A 46 1.71 -15.36 -8.36
C ASP A 46 2.57 -15.95 -7.24
N MET A 47 2.26 -15.57 -5.99
CA MET A 47 3.06 -15.97 -4.83
C MET A 47 2.70 -17.40 -4.37
N PRO A 48 3.67 -18.35 -4.34
CA PRO A 48 3.39 -19.73 -3.95
C PRO A 48 3.04 -19.87 -2.46
N GLU A 49 2.06 -20.71 -2.15
CA GLU A 49 1.46 -20.86 -0.80
C GLU A 49 2.42 -21.39 0.28
N ARG A 50 3.62 -21.83 -0.08
CA ARG A 50 4.64 -22.34 0.86
C ARG A 50 5.04 -21.33 1.93
N TYR A 51 4.93 -20.02 1.65
CA TYR A 51 5.24 -18.96 2.61
C TYR A 51 3.97 -18.21 3.00
N ARG A 52 3.23 -18.72 3.99
CA ARG A 52 1.93 -18.18 4.42
C ARG A 52 1.96 -16.69 4.77
N ILE A 53 3.00 -16.23 5.47
CA ILE A 53 3.13 -14.82 5.88
C ILE A 53 3.41 -13.92 4.68
N LEU A 54 4.26 -14.37 3.76
CA LEU A 54 4.64 -13.60 2.58
C LEU A 54 3.51 -13.55 1.56
N ALA A 55 2.76 -14.65 1.41
CA ALA A 55 1.56 -14.70 0.60
C ALA A 55 0.45 -13.80 1.19
N GLN A 56 0.28 -13.76 2.52
CA GLN A 56 -0.63 -12.82 3.18
C GLN A 56 -0.23 -11.36 2.97
N ALA A 57 1.07 -11.04 2.99
CA ALA A 57 1.56 -9.70 2.67
C ALA A 57 1.32 -9.35 1.19
N TRP A 58 1.52 -10.31 0.29
CA TRP A 58 1.25 -10.18 -1.14
C TRP A 58 -0.24 -10.00 -1.46
N ASP A 59 -1.10 -10.71 -0.73
CA ASP A 59 -2.56 -10.55 -0.79
C ASP A 59 -3.00 -9.20 -0.19
N CYS A 60 -2.16 -8.50 0.57
CA CYS A 60 -2.45 -7.17 1.09
C CYS A 60 -2.13 -6.06 0.05
N VAL A 61 -1.51 -6.41 -1.07
CA VAL A 61 -1.19 -5.46 -2.15
C VAL A 61 -2.50 -5.05 -2.83
N PRO A 62 -2.76 -3.73 -2.98
CA PRO A 62 -4.01 -3.26 -3.55
C PRO A 62 -4.33 -3.83 -4.92
N GLY A 63 -3.34 -3.93 -5.82
CA GLY A 63 -3.53 -4.54 -7.14
C GLY A 63 -3.97 -6.00 -7.09
N ASN A 64 -3.57 -6.74 -6.04
CA ASN A 64 -3.89 -8.15 -5.92
C ASN A 64 -5.26 -8.38 -5.25
N ILE A 65 -5.66 -7.56 -4.26
CA ILE A 65 -7.01 -7.60 -3.65
C ILE A 65 -8.10 -7.32 -4.67
N LEU A 66 -7.82 -6.46 -5.64
CA LEU A 66 -8.74 -6.13 -6.72
C LEU A 66 -8.94 -7.30 -7.70
N THR A 67 -8.00 -8.25 -7.76
CA THR A 67 -7.93 -9.28 -8.81
C THR A 67 -8.20 -10.70 -8.27
N SER A 68 -7.64 -11.09 -7.12
CA SER A 68 -7.68 -12.46 -6.57
C SER A 68 -8.86 -12.72 -5.62
N GLY A 69 -10.09 -12.66 -6.14
CA GLY A 69 -11.31 -12.98 -5.38
C GLY A 69 -11.89 -11.82 -4.57
N GLY A 70 -11.36 -10.61 -4.77
CA GLY A 70 -11.89 -9.39 -4.18
C GLY A 70 -11.59 -9.26 -2.69
N PRO A 71 -12.10 -8.20 -2.04
CA PRO A 71 -12.00 -8.00 -0.59
C PRO A 71 -12.58 -9.14 0.28
N PHE A 72 -13.27 -10.10 -0.33
CA PHE A 72 -13.92 -11.24 0.31
C PHE A 72 -13.13 -12.55 0.18
N GLY A 73 -11.85 -12.47 -0.20
CA GLY A 73 -10.96 -13.63 -0.27
C GLY A 73 -10.99 -14.49 0.99
N VAL A 74 -10.90 -15.82 0.81
CA VAL A 74 -11.08 -16.85 1.84
C VAL A 74 -9.93 -16.89 2.86
N ARG A 75 -8.85 -16.13 2.65
CA ARG A 75 -7.69 -16.10 3.56
C ARG A 75 -7.94 -15.17 4.74
N LEU A 76 -7.97 -15.75 5.94
CA LEU A 76 -8.03 -14.99 7.20
C LEU A 76 -6.63 -14.63 7.67
N PHE A 77 -6.44 -13.39 8.12
CA PHE A 77 -5.23 -12.97 8.82
C PHE A 77 -5.33 -13.42 10.27
N SER A 78 -4.38 -14.26 10.71
CA SER A 78 -4.26 -14.62 12.13
C SER A 78 -3.21 -13.71 12.76
N ILE A 79 -3.64 -12.81 13.63
CA ILE A 79 -2.76 -11.95 14.42
C ILE A 79 -3.06 -12.22 15.89
N PHE A 80 -2.04 -12.58 16.67
CA PHE A 80 -2.17 -12.83 18.11
C PHE A 80 -3.24 -13.88 18.48
N GLY A 81 -3.47 -14.90 17.64
CA GLY A 81 -4.46 -15.94 17.88
C GLY A 81 -5.90 -15.56 17.54
N TYR A 82 -6.15 -14.32 17.12
CA TYR A 82 -7.45 -13.86 16.62
C TYR A 82 -7.47 -13.87 15.09
N TYR A 83 -8.55 -14.41 14.52
CA TYR A 83 -8.77 -14.45 13.08
C TYR A 83 -9.53 -13.21 12.64
N PHE A 84 -8.87 -12.34 11.87
CA PHE A 84 -9.49 -11.18 11.29
C PHE A 84 -9.75 -11.38 9.80
N THR A 85 -10.94 -10.96 9.37
CA THR A 85 -11.33 -10.95 7.96
C THR A 85 -10.49 -9.90 7.21
N SER A 86 -9.94 -10.28 6.07
CA SER A 86 -9.09 -9.42 5.22
C SER A 86 -9.73 -8.06 4.92
N TRP A 87 -11.05 -8.02 4.68
CA TRP A 87 -11.81 -6.79 4.46
C TRP A 87 -11.68 -5.74 5.58
N LYS A 88 -11.58 -6.13 6.86
CA LYS A 88 -11.51 -5.17 7.97
C LYS A 88 -10.08 -4.71 8.26
N MET A 89 -9.11 -5.61 8.10
CA MET A 89 -7.72 -5.33 8.47
C MET A 89 -6.97 -4.55 7.40
N VAL A 90 -7.14 -4.92 6.14
CA VAL A 90 -6.43 -4.30 5.01
C VAL A 90 -6.63 -2.78 4.96
N PRO A 91 -7.85 -2.23 5.05
CA PRO A 91 -8.05 -0.78 4.95
C PRO A 91 -7.38 -0.03 6.11
N ILE A 92 -7.38 -0.61 7.32
CA ILE A 92 -6.73 -0.04 8.50
C ILE A 92 -5.22 0.00 8.29
N ILE A 93 -4.63 -1.09 7.79
CA ILE A 93 -3.19 -1.16 7.50
C ILE A 93 -2.82 -0.11 6.45
N TRP A 94 -3.59 0.01 5.37
CA TRP A 94 -3.35 1.02 4.34
C TRP A 94 -3.45 2.46 4.88
N LEU A 95 -4.39 2.74 5.78
CA LEU A 95 -4.49 4.05 6.43
C LEU A 95 -3.30 4.33 7.35
N LEU A 96 -2.82 3.34 8.11
CA LEU A 96 -1.64 3.51 8.95
C LEU A 96 -0.38 3.77 8.11
N ILE A 97 -0.22 3.04 7.00
CA ILE A 97 0.91 3.23 6.08
C ILE A 97 0.83 4.61 5.41
N SER A 98 -0.35 5.03 4.94
CA SER A 98 -0.51 6.35 4.31
C SER A 98 -0.23 7.48 5.30
N ALA A 99 -0.72 7.37 6.55
CA ALA A 99 -0.40 8.33 7.60
C ALA A 99 1.10 8.39 7.89
N ALA A 100 1.78 7.24 7.98
CA ALA A 100 3.22 7.18 8.17
C ALA A 100 4.00 7.81 7.01
N ALA A 101 3.56 7.57 5.76
CA ALA A 101 4.16 8.16 4.57
C ALA A 101 3.99 9.69 4.56
N LEU A 102 2.79 10.20 4.88
CA LEU A 102 2.52 11.63 4.98
C LEU A 102 3.33 12.31 6.09
N LEU A 103 3.43 11.69 7.26
CA LEU A 103 4.26 12.20 8.36
C LEU A 103 5.75 12.23 7.98
N SER A 104 6.22 11.22 7.26
CA SER A 104 7.60 11.14 6.78
C SER A 104 7.90 12.22 5.74
N GLY A 105 7.00 12.41 4.76
CA GLY A 105 7.08 13.51 3.80
C GLY A 105 7.07 14.87 4.49
N TYR A 106 6.13 15.12 5.40
CA TYR A 106 6.05 16.36 6.17
C TYR A 106 7.34 16.67 6.95
N ARG A 107 7.94 15.66 7.62
CA ARG A 107 9.21 15.84 8.34
C ARG A 107 10.37 16.16 7.41
N LEU A 108 10.46 15.48 6.27
CA LEU A 108 11.47 15.76 5.24
C LEU A 108 11.30 17.18 4.71
N TYR A 109 10.09 17.56 4.34
CA TYR A 109 9.75 18.90 3.86
C TYR A 109 10.13 19.99 4.87
N LYS A 110 9.75 19.82 6.14
CA LYS A 110 10.07 20.77 7.22
C LYS A 110 11.58 20.93 7.40
N ASN A 111 12.36 19.85 7.38
CA ASN A 111 13.80 19.91 7.51
C ASN A 111 14.47 20.61 6.32
N TYR A 112 13.95 20.41 5.09
CA TYR A 112 14.45 21.13 3.91
C TYR A 112 14.14 22.62 3.98
N GLN A 113 12.96 23.01 4.47
CA GLN A 113 12.57 24.42 4.58
C GLN A 113 13.41 25.18 5.64
N VAL A 114 13.90 24.47 6.68
CA VAL A 114 14.78 25.05 7.71
C VAL A 114 16.25 25.11 7.27
N ALA A 115 16.71 24.17 6.44
CA ALA A 115 18.10 24.14 5.94
C ALA A 115 18.34 25.01 4.68
N GLY A 116 17.28 25.53 4.06
CA GLY A 116 17.33 26.34 2.84
C GLY A 116 17.35 27.86 3.07
N ARG A 117 17.66 28.33 4.28
CA ARG A 117 17.91 29.74 4.58
C ARG A 117 19.40 30.00 4.80
#